data_AF-A0A4S4LN32-F1
#
_entry.id   AF-A0A4S4LN32-F1
#
_cell.length_a   1.000
_cell.length_b   1.000
_cell.length_c   1.000
_cell.angle_alpha   90.00
_cell.angle_beta   90.00
_cell.angle_gamma   90.00
#
_symmetry.space_group_name_H-M   'P 1'
#
loop_
_entity.id
_entity.type
_entity.pdbx_description
1 polymer ?
#
loop_
_entity_poly.entity_id
_entity_poly.type
_entity_poly.pdbx_seq_one_letter_code
_entity_poly.pdbx_strand_id
1 'polypeptide(L)'
;MDDRTLDTFNIPSQHSDQRVLFANLNANSAISLRISVTPPELELIASEQLVEIIPLITMERTAFISGAYGPLRPPSKCKVPIWMATNLKLKKKCHIVAPEWLNVGMERLLAGTLAGRNNAAGVQQASIPLRGSGQNSP
;
A
#
# COMPACT_ATOMS: atom_id res chain seq x y z
N MET A 1 -47.23 1.93 22.15
CA MET A 1 -47.43 2.29 20.73
C MET A 1 -47.43 3.81 20.52
N ASP A 2 -46.67 4.53 21.36
CA ASP A 2 -45.42 5.23 21.04
C ASP A 2 -45.39 6.16 19.80
N ASP A 3 -45.52 7.44 20.14
CA ASP A 3 -44.91 8.67 19.61
C ASP A 3 -44.30 8.71 18.19
N ARG A 4 -44.94 9.53 17.36
CA ARG A 4 -44.26 10.37 16.37
C ARG A 4 -43.65 11.58 17.09
N THR A 5 -42.33 11.65 17.19
CA THR A 5 -41.64 12.94 17.35
C THR A 5 -40.44 12.98 16.42
N LEU A 6 -40.47 13.98 15.53
CA LEU A 6 -39.34 14.41 14.71
C LEU A 6 -38.29 15.02 15.64
N ASP A 7 -37.22 14.28 15.92
CA ASP A 7 -36.04 14.86 16.54
C ASP A 7 -35.36 15.81 15.56
N THR A 8 -35.72 17.08 15.76
CA THR A 8 -35.03 18.26 15.28
C THR A 8 -33.58 18.18 15.76
N PHE A 9 -32.66 17.87 14.85
CA PHE A 9 -31.25 18.13 15.08
C PHE A 9 -31.06 19.64 15.19
N ASN A 10 -30.96 20.09 16.44
CA ASN A 10 -30.61 21.45 16.82
C ASN A 10 -29.23 21.81 16.24
N ILE A 11 -29.21 22.67 15.23
CA ILE A 11 -27.97 23.24 14.66
C ILE A 11 -27.66 24.52 15.46
N PRO A 12 -26.63 24.56 16.31
CA PRO A 12 -26.17 25.83 16.86
C PRO A 12 -25.55 26.67 15.73
N SER A 13 -26.22 27.77 15.42
CA SER A 13 -25.72 28.90 14.63
C SER A 13 -24.43 29.44 15.27
N GLN A 14 -23.28 29.08 14.72
CA GLN A 14 -22.00 29.71 15.03
C GLN A 14 -21.73 30.83 14.03
N HIS A 15 -22.34 31.98 14.29
CA HIS A 15 -21.91 33.28 13.77
C HIS A 15 -21.09 33.96 14.88
N SER A 16 -19.99 34.63 14.49
CA SER A 16 -18.92 35.26 15.31
C SER A 16 -17.72 34.30 15.51
N ASP A 17 -16.47 34.55 15.11
CA ASP A 17 -15.76 35.81 14.95
C ASP A 17 -14.64 35.67 13.88
N GLN A 18 -14.76 36.40 12.77
CA GLN A 18 -13.67 36.51 11.77
C GLN A 18 -12.50 37.38 12.26
N ARG A 19 -12.55 37.93 13.48
CA ARG A 19 -11.53 38.85 14.00
C ARG A 19 -10.36 38.18 14.71
N VAL A 20 -10.42 36.86 14.95
CA VAL A 20 -9.37 36.12 15.67
C VAL A 20 -8.32 35.49 14.73
N LEU A 21 -8.56 35.52 13.41
CA LEU A 21 -7.70 34.84 12.42
C LEU A 21 -6.49 35.65 11.93
N PHE A 22 -6.23 36.86 12.44
CA PHE A 22 -5.13 37.71 11.94
C PHE A 22 -3.92 37.82 12.87
N ALA A 23 -3.96 37.24 14.07
CA ALA A 23 -2.90 37.39 15.06
C ALA A 23 -2.06 36.11 15.22
N ASN A 24 -1.28 35.77 14.19
CA ASN A 24 0.11 35.26 14.30
C ASN A 24 0.68 34.87 12.93
N LEU A 25 0.98 35.87 12.11
CA LEU A 25 2.04 35.74 11.11
C LEU A 25 3.33 36.30 11.72
N ASN A 26 3.93 35.54 12.62
CA ASN A 26 5.28 35.83 13.14
C ASN A 26 6.20 34.65 12.83
N ALA A 27 7.19 34.95 11.98
CA ALA A 27 8.48 34.29 11.83
C ALA A 27 8.54 32.77 12.00
N ASN A 28 8.49 32.07 10.87
CA ASN A 28 9.61 31.24 10.42
C ASN A 28 9.35 30.88 8.96
N SER A 29 10.07 31.53 8.06
CA SER A 29 10.15 31.24 6.64
C SER A 29 10.80 29.87 6.40
N ALA A 30 10.09 28.81 6.76
CA ALA A 30 10.30 27.50 6.19
C ALA A 30 8.96 27.12 5.58
N ILE A 31 8.88 27.20 4.25
CA ILE A 31 7.95 26.34 3.52
C ILE A 31 8.24 24.95 4.06
N SER A 32 7.35 24.44 4.91
CA SER A 32 7.46 23.11 5.46
C SER A 32 7.32 22.17 4.27
N LEU A 33 8.46 21.78 3.68
CA LEU A 33 8.53 20.68 2.74
C LEU A 33 8.04 19.48 3.54
N ARG A 34 6.80 19.07 3.27
CA ARG A 34 6.16 17.96 3.99
C ARG A 34 7.12 16.78 3.98
N ILE A 35 7.52 16.35 5.18
CA ILE A 35 8.51 15.27 5.38
C ILE A 35 7.96 13.89 4.99
N SER A 36 6.64 13.75 4.82
CA SER A 36 5.98 12.49 4.53
C SER A 36 4.91 12.64 3.46
N VAL A 37 4.70 11.57 2.71
CA VAL A 37 3.65 11.42 1.69
C VAL A 37 2.33 11.10 2.41
N THR A 38 1.28 11.83 2.08
CA THR A 38 -0.06 11.56 2.61
C THR A 38 -0.67 10.29 2.00
N PRO A 39 -1.60 9.59 2.68
CA PRO A 39 -2.21 8.38 2.13
C PRO A 39 -2.83 8.57 0.73
N PRO A 40 -3.56 9.67 0.43
CA PRO A 40 -4.08 9.88 -0.93
C PRO A 40 -2.99 10.10 -1.99
N GLU A 41 -1.89 10.79 -1.63
CA GLU A 41 -0.74 10.95 -2.54
C GLU A 41 -0.08 9.59 -2.81
N LEU A 42 0.02 8.73 -1.80
CA LEU A 42 0.56 7.38 -1.96
C LEU A 42 -0.35 6.49 -2.82
N GLU A 43 -1.67 6.57 -2.63
CA GLU A 43 -2.64 5.87 -3.48
C GLU A 43 -2.52 6.32 -4.94
N LEU A 44 -2.35 7.62 -5.19
CA LEU A 44 -2.13 8.14 -6.53
C LEU A 44 -0.86 7.57 -7.16
N ILE A 45 0.25 7.55 -6.43
CA ILE A 45 1.52 6.99 -6.90
C ILE A 45 1.38 5.49 -7.18
N ALA A 46 0.76 4.75 -6.27
CA ALA A 46 0.50 3.33 -6.44
C ALA A 46 -0.46 3.06 -7.61
N SER A 47 -1.27 4.04 -8.01
CA SER A 47 -2.29 3.84 -9.03
C SER A 47 -1.74 3.61 -10.45
N GLU A 48 -0.54 4.12 -10.72
CA GLU A 48 0.16 3.94 -11.99
C GLU A 48 0.79 2.54 -12.12
N GLN A 49 0.79 1.74 -11.05
CA GLN A 49 1.32 0.38 -11.10
C GLN A 49 0.53 -0.47 -12.10
N LEU A 50 1.28 -1.11 -13.02
CA LEU A 50 0.70 -2.01 -14.01
C LEU A 50 0.29 -3.34 -13.36
N VAL A 51 -0.96 -3.72 -13.59
CA VAL A 51 -1.54 -5.00 -13.16
C VAL A 51 -2.05 -5.78 -14.37
N GLU A 52 -2.09 -7.11 -14.22
CA GLU A 52 -2.58 -8.00 -15.26
C GLU A 52 -4.10 -8.17 -15.14
N ILE A 53 -4.81 -8.03 -16.25
CA ILE A 53 -6.26 -8.26 -16.32
C ILE A 53 -6.62 -9.20 -17.47
N ILE A 54 -7.73 -9.90 -17.31
CA ILE A 54 -8.45 -10.60 -18.38
C ILE A 54 -9.64 -9.73 -18.77
N PRO A 55 -9.63 -9.04 -19.91
CA PRO A 55 -10.74 -8.23 -20.37
C PRO A 55 -11.91 -9.11 -20.81
N LEU A 56 -13.13 -8.61 -20.62
CA LEU A 56 -14.39 -9.19 -21.11
C LEU A 56 -14.94 -8.43 -22.32
N ILE A 57 -14.30 -7.32 -22.69
CA ILE A 57 -14.66 -6.49 -23.83
C ILE A 57 -13.51 -6.40 -24.82
N THR A 58 -13.85 -6.19 -26.09
CA THR A 58 -12.87 -5.83 -27.11
C THR A 58 -12.71 -4.31 -27.16
N MET A 59 -11.47 -3.83 -27.12
CA MET A 59 -11.14 -2.43 -27.27
C MET A 59 -9.83 -2.32 -28.04
N GLU A 60 -9.77 -1.43 -29.02
CA GLU A 60 -8.51 -1.14 -29.71
C GLU A 60 -7.52 -0.44 -28.78
N ARG A 61 -6.27 -0.32 -29.24
CA ARG A 61 -5.25 0.42 -28.49
C ARG A 61 -5.67 1.89 -28.39
N THR A 62 -5.78 2.40 -27.16
CA THR A 62 -6.17 3.78 -26.87
C THR A 62 -5.02 4.52 -26.20
N ALA A 63 -4.71 5.72 -26.70
CA ALA A 63 -3.72 6.61 -26.09
C ALA A 63 -4.37 7.44 -24.97
N PHE A 64 -3.79 7.36 -23.78
CA PHE A 64 -4.10 8.20 -22.63
C PHE A 64 -2.93 9.15 -22.36
N ILE A 65 -3.14 10.12 -21.46
CA ILE A 65 -2.10 11.08 -21.05
C ILE A 65 -0.86 10.36 -20.48
N SER A 66 -1.07 9.30 -19.69
CA SER A 66 -0.01 8.48 -19.07
C SER A 66 0.64 7.47 -20.05
N GLY A 67 0.04 7.23 -21.23
CA GLY A 67 0.56 6.29 -22.22
C GLY A 67 -0.53 5.57 -23.00
N ALA A 68 -0.13 4.70 -23.94
CA ALA A 68 -1.07 3.91 -24.75
C ALA A 68 -1.29 2.51 -24.17
N TYR A 69 -2.56 2.13 -23.99
CA TYR A 69 -2.96 0.83 -23.43
C TYR A 69 -3.86 0.07 -24.40
N GLY A 70 -3.70 -1.26 -24.46
CA GLY A 70 -4.44 -2.15 -25.36
C GLY A 70 -3.61 -2.66 -26.55
N PRO A 71 -4.22 -3.43 -27.47
CA PRO A 71 -5.64 -3.77 -27.54
C PRO A 71 -6.09 -4.72 -26.42
N LEU A 72 -7.31 -4.54 -25.91
CA LEU A 72 -7.96 -5.45 -24.98
C LEU A 72 -8.76 -6.45 -25.80
N ARG A 73 -8.38 -7.73 -25.79
CA ARG A 73 -9.10 -8.79 -26.51
C ARG A 73 -9.33 -9.98 -25.59
N PRO A 74 -10.59 -10.35 -25.28
CA PRO A 74 -10.86 -11.54 -24.50
C PRO A 74 -10.39 -12.81 -25.23
N PRO A 75 -9.96 -13.87 -24.51
CA PRO A 75 -9.63 -13.92 -23.08
C PRO A 75 -8.15 -13.58 -22.81
N SER A 76 -7.47 -12.92 -23.74
CA SER A 76 -6.03 -12.67 -23.65
C SER A 76 -5.72 -11.71 -22.52
N LYS A 77 -4.76 -12.10 -21.69
CA LYS A 77 -4.27 -11.25 -20.61
C LYS A 77 -3.60 -10.00 -21.17
N CYS A 78 -3.74 -8.89 -20.46
CA CYS A 78 -3.10 -7.63 -20.82
C CYS A 78 -2.73 -6.83 -19.56
N LYS A 79 -1.73 -5.97 -19.68
CA LYS A 79 -1.27 -5.10 -18.60
C LYS A 79 -1.86 -3.71 -18.75
N VAL A 80 -2.48 -3.21 -17.69
CA VAL A 80 -3.04 -1.86 -17.61
C VAL A 80 -2.76 -1.27 -16.21
N PRO A 81 -2.78 0.06 -16.05
CA PRO A 81 -2.65 0.69 -14.73
C PRO A 81 -3.80 0.30 -13.79
N ILE A 82 -3.56 0.31 -12.48
CA ILE A 82 -4.56 -0.11 -11.50
C ILE A 82 -5.81 0.78 -11.51
N TRP A 83 -5.66 2.08 -11.79
CA TRP A 83 -6.78 2.99 -11.90
C TRP A 83 -7.70 2.57 -13.06
N MET A 84 -7.11 2.11 -14.17
CA MET A 84 -7.85 1.63 -15.34
C MET A 84 -8.50 0.28 -15.05
N ALA A 85 -7.75 -0.65 -14.46
CA ALA A 85 -8.25 -1.96 -14.06
C ALA A 85 -9.45 -1.85 -13.11
N THR A 86 -9.36 -0.98 -12.10
CA THR A 86 -10.44 -0.74 -11.13
C THR A 86 -11.69 -0.18 -11.81
N ASN A 87 -11.52 0.80 -12.69
CA ASN A 87 -12.64 1.36 -13.47
C ASN A 87 -13.32 0.32 -14.37
N LEU A 88 -12.54 -0.55 -15.02
CA LEU A 88 -13.08 -1.65 -15.84
C LEU A 88 -13.77 -2.70 -14.96
N LYS A 89 -13.22 -3.02 -13.79
CA LYS A 89 -13.79 -3.98 -12.84
C LYS A 89 -15.13 -3.51 -12.28
N LEU A 90 -15.23 -2.23 -11.89
CA LEU A 90 -16.49 -1.61 -11.45
C LEU A 90 -17.59 -1.72 -12.52
N LYS A 91 -17.21 -1.57 -13.79
CA LYS A 91 -18.11 -1.73 -14.94
C LYS A 91 -18.33 -3.20 -15.35
N LYS A 92 -17.82 -4.17 -14.60
CA LYS A 92 -17.87 -5.62 -14.91
C LYS A 92 -17.28 -5.96 -16.30
N LYS A 93 -16.25 -5.24 -16.73
CA LYS A 93 -15.60 -5.36 -18.05
C LYS A 93 -14.27 -6.12 -18.02
N CYS A 94 -13.78 -6.54 -16.85
CA CYS A 94 -12.59 -7.36 -16.74
C CYS A 94 -12.55 -8.17 -15.43
N HIS A 95 -11.68 -9.17 -15.41
CA HIS A 95 -11.21 -9.85 -14.21
C HIS A 95 -9.77 -9.41 -13.94
N ILE A 96 -9.49 -8.90 -12.74
CA ILE A 96 -8.13 -8.57 -12.33
C ILE A 96 -7.45 -9.86 -11.88
N VAL A 97 -6.26 -10.12 -12.40
CA VAL A 97 -5.44 -11.28 -12.02
C VAL A 97 -4.60 -10.88 -10.83
N ALA A 98 -4.71 -11.63 -9.74
CA ALA A 98 -3.87 -11.42 -8.56
C ALA A 98 -2.40 -11.71 -8.94
N PRO A 99 -1.45 -10.84 -8.57
CA PRO A 99 -0.03 -11.13 -8.75
C PRO A 99 0.42 -12.28 -7.83
N GLU A 100 1.50 -12.97 -8.20
CA GLU A 100 1.96 -14.17 -7.48
C GLU A 100 2.26 -13.93 -5.99
N TRP A 101 2.78 -12.75 -5.65
CA TRP A 101 3.04 -12.38 -4.26
C TRP A 101 1.76 -12.18 -3.43
N LEU A 102 0.61 -11.94 -4.08
CA LEU A 102 -0.72 -11.81 -3.48
C LEU A 102 -1.52 -13.11 -3.62
N ASN A 103 -0.85 -14.26 -3.64
CA ASN A 103 -1.50 -15.56 -3.67
C ASN A 103 -1.64 -16.12 -2.23
N VAL A 104 -2.65 -16.95 -1.98
CA VAL A 104 -2.94 -17.56 -0.67
C VAL A 104 -1.75 -18.37 -0.14
N GLY A 105 -0.89 -18.88 -1.03
CA GLY A 105 0.38 -19.50 -0.66
C GLY A 105 1.36 -18.59 0.09
N MET A 106 1.15 -17.27 0.09
CA MET A 106 1.96 -16.30 0.82
C MET A 106 1.93 -16.53 2.34
N GLU A 107 0.79 -16.93 2.91
CA GLU A 107 0.67 -17.20 4.35
C GLU A 107 1.70 -18.23 4.82
N ARG A 108 1.99 -19.22 3.96
CA ARG A 108 2.99 -20.26 4.20
C ARG A 108 4.43 -19.74 4.12
N LEU A 109 4.70 -18.74 3.28
CA LEU A 109 6.02 -18.07 3.21
C LEU A 109 6.24 -17.15 4.42
N LEU A 110 5.20 -16.46 4.87
CA LEU A 110 5.23 -15.65 6.10
C LEU A 110 5.45 -16.54 7.34
N ALA A 111 4.76 -17.68 7.42
CA ALA A 111 4.97 -18.65 8.48
C ALA A 111 6.43 -19.14 8.55
N GLY A 112 7.05 -19.43 7.39
CA GLY A 112 8.47 -19.80 7.31
C GLY A 112 9.42 -18.67 7.75
N THR A 113 9.11 -17.42 7.37
CA THR A 113 9.93 -16.24 7.72
C THR A 113 9.88 -15.91 9.22
N LEU A 114 8.70 -16.08 9.84
CA LEU A 114 8.54 -15.91 11.28
C LEU A 114 9.16 -17.09 12.06
N ALA A 115 9.06 -18.32 11.54
CA ALA A 115 9.70 -19.49 12.13
C ALA A 115 11.24 -19.40 12.11
N GLY A 116 11.83 -18.83 11.07
CA GLY A 116 13.28 -18.64 10.92
C GLY A 116 13.89 -17.46 11.69
N ARG A 117 13.10 -16.68 12.44
CA ARG A 117 13.61 -15.60 13.30
C ARG A 117 14.00 -16.06 14.71
N ASN A 118 13.60 -17.25 15.13
CA ASN A 118 13.76 -17.72 16.51
C ASN A 118 14.97 -18.65 16.74
N ASN A 119 15.75 -18.97 15.70
CA ASN A 119 16.91 -19.87 15.78
C ASN A 119 18.27 -19.15 15.64
N ALA A 120 18.30 -17.81 15.54
CA ALA A 120 19.54 -17.04 15.50
C ALA A 120 20.11 -16.67 16.90
N ALA A 121 19.47 -17.08 18.00
CA ALA A 121 19.98 -16.88 19.37
C ALA A 121 20.89 -18.02 19.87
N GLY A 122 21.33 -18.92 18.97
CA GLY A 122 22.18 -20.06 19.30
C GLY A 122 23.45 -20.11 18.46
N VAL A 123 24.23 -19.03 18.44
CA VAL A 123 25.64 -19.15 18.07
C VAL A 123 26.30 -19.94 19.20
N GLN A 124 26.42 -21.27 19.04
CA GLN A 124 27.41 -22.03 19.79
C GLN A 124 28.75 -21.32 19.58
N GLN A 125 29.27 -20.71 20.65
CA GLN A 125 30.69 -20.48 20.77
C GLN A 125 31.37 -21.84 20.59
N ALA A 126 31.88 -22.08 19.39
CA ALA A 126 32.88 -23.11 19.16
C ALA A 126 34.11 -22.71 19.99
N SER A 127 34.18 -23.23 21.21
CA SER A 127 35.37 -23.19 22.04
C SER A 127 36.52 -23.77 21.24
N ILE A 128 37.45 -22.91 20.84
CA ILE A 128 38.72 -23.30 20.24
C ILE A 128 39.43 -24.21 21.25
N PRO A 129 39.78 -25.45 20.92
CA PRO A 129 40.54 -26.29 21.83
C PRO A 129 41.93 -25.68 21.98
N LEU A 130 42.24 -25.15 23.16
CA LEU A 130 43.60 -24.78 23.52
C LEU A 130 44.45 -26.06 23.52
N ARG A 131 45.29 -26.17 22.50
CA ARG A 131 46.30 -27.20 22.33
C ARG A 131 47.16 -27.25 23.59
N GLY A 132 47.02 -28.33 24.36
CA GLY A 132 47.82 -28.60 25.55
C GLY A 132 49.30 -28.59 25.20
N SER A 133 50.04 -27.66 25.79
CA SER A 133 51.49 -27.70 25.89
C SER A 133 51.87 -28.84 26.83
N GLY A 134 52.19 -30.00 26.26
CA GLY A 134 52.87 -31.07 26.98
C GLY A 134 54.26 -30.58 27.39
N GLN A 135 54.43 -30.30 28.68
CA GLN A 135 55.75 -30.26 29.29
C GLN A 135 56.24 -31.70 29.43
N ASN A 136 57.30 -32.04 28.70
CA ASN A 136 58.24 -33.08 29.09
C ASN A 136 59.58 -32.39 29.27
N SER A 137 60.02 -32.25 30.52
CA SER A 137 61.43 -32.08 30.85
C SER A 137 61.97 -33.42 31.36
N PRO A 138 63.27 -33.69 31.12
CA PRO A 138 63.90 -35.00 31.29
C PRO A 138 63.99 -35.50 32.72
#